data_AF-A0A0N0ZWV4-F1
#
_entry.id   AF-A0A0N0ZWV4-F1
#
_cell.length_a   1.000
_cell.length_b   1.000
_cell.length_c   1.000
_cell.angle_alpha   90.00
_cell.angle_beta   90.00
_cell.angle_gamma   90.00
#
_symmetry.space_group_name_H-M   'P 1'
#
loop_
_entity.id
_entity.type
_entity.pdbx_description
1 polymer ?
#
loop_
_entity_poly.entity_id
_entity_poly.type
_entity_poly.pdbx_seq_one_letter_code
_entity_poly.pdbx_strand_id
1 'polypeptide(L)'
;MDELLRKRTADLLVIDMMEAAYRIERVKKITLTFEEFCRVIGKDRSSIHKLLKNKLLPEGIILGGYENRKQKTKVLFDTEKVLEWLRNQMEAEFPSKRISI
;
A
#
# COMPACT_ATOMS: atom_id res chain seq x y z
N MET A 1 15.62 -4.26 -7.16
CA MET A 1 15.53 -3.52 -5.88
C MET A 1 16.86 -3.61 -5.14
N ASP A 2 17.49 -4.79 -5.13
CA ASP A 2 18.83 -5.06 -4.57
C ASP A 2 19.95 -4.14 -5.03
N GLU A 3 19.96 -3.74 -6.29
CA GLU A 3 21.04 -2.88 -6.82
C GLU A 3 21.02 -1.48 -6.19
N LEU A 4 19.83 -0.97 -5.85
CA LEU A 4 19.64 0.35 -5.24
C LEU A 4 20.02 0.35 -3.76
N LEU A 5 19.83 -0.79 -3.07
CA LEU A 5 20.26 -1.01 -1.68
C LEU A 5 21.78 -1.17 -1.54
N ARG A 6 22.49 -1.49 -2.63
CA ARG A 6 23.95 -1.70 -2.65
C ARG A 6 24.74 -0.48 -3.14
N LYS A 7 24.08 0.53 -3.72
CA LYS A 7 24.73 1.77 -4.16
C LYS A 7 25.03 2.70 -2.98
N ARG A 8 26.18 3.36 -3.00
CA ARG A 8 26.48 4.43 -2.03
C ARG A 8 25.58 5.62 -2.34
N THR A 9 25.13 6.32 -1.31
CA THR A 9 24.29 7.52 -1.46
C THR A 9 24.93 8.57 -2.35
N ALA A 10 26.26 8.69 -2.37
CA ALA A 10 26.98 9.60 -3.26
C ALA A 10 26.81 9.30 -4.77
N ASP A 11 26.44 8.07 -5.13
CA ASP A 11 26.26 7.62 -6.51
C ASP A 11 24.81 7.79 -7.01
N LEU A 12 23.90 8.30 -6.16
CA LEU A 12 22.51 8.56 -6.52
C LEU A 12 22.34 9.99 -7.02
N LEU A 13 21.56 10.16 -8.08
CA LEU A 13 21.13 11.49 -8.49
C LEU A 13 20.17 12.05 -7.44
N VAL A 14 20.11 13.39 -7.34
CA VAL A 14 19.19 14.08 -6.42
C VAL A 14 17.73 13.63 -6.65
N ILE A 15 17.36 13.34 -7.90
CA ILE A 15 16.03 12.84 -8.24
C ILE A 15 15.76 11.45 -7.66
N ASP A 16 16.74 10.56 -7.67
CA ASP A 16 16.63 9.20 -7.10
C ASP A 16 16.48 9.28 -5.58
N MET A 17 17.21 10.20 -4.94
CA MET A 17 17.08 10.46 -3.51
C MET A 17 15.71 11.03 -3.15
N MET A 18 15.18 11.96 -3.94
CA MET A 18 13.84 12.52 -3.72
C MET A 18 12.77 11.44 -3.89
N GLU A 19 12.91 10.56 -4.87
CA GLU A 19 11.99 9.44 -5.07
C GLU A 19 12.07 8.43 -3.90
N ALA A 20 13.27 8.11 -3.43
CA ALA A 20 13.46 7.25 -2.26
C ALA A 20 12.87 7.89 -1.00
N ALA A 21 13.13 9.17 -0.75
CA ALA A 21 12.56 9.92 0.37
C ALA A 21 11.03 9.96 0.31
N TYR A 22 10.46 10.20 -0.87
CA TYR A 22 9.02 10.17 -1.10
C TYR A 22 8.42 8.79 -0.81
N ARG A 23 9.08 7.72 -1.25
CA ARG A 23 8.66 6.33 -0.97
C ARG A 23 8.76 6.03 0.54
N ILE A 24 9.85 6.44 1.20
CA ILE A 24 10.04 6.29 2.66
C ILE A 24 8.97 7.06 3.42
N GLU A 25 8.66 8.29 3.04
CA GLU A 25 7.64 9.11 3.69
C GLU A 25 6.24 8.51 3.54
N ARG A 26 5.94 7.92 2.38
CA ARG A 26 4.71 7.16 2.16
C ARG A 26 4.63 5.88 3.00
N VAL A 27 5.75 5.20 3.24
CA VAL A 27 5.82 4.01 4.10
C VAL A 27 5.79 4.37 5.59
N LYS A 28 6.33 5.54 5.99
CA LYS A 28 6.32 6.02 7.39
C LYS A 28 4.92 6.29 7.94
N LYS A 29 3.94 6.55 7.09
CA LYS A 29 2.55 6.65 7.53
C LYS A 29 2.04 5.24 7.87
N ILE A 30 1.88 4.96 9.15
CA ILE A 30 1.34 3.68 9.67
C ILE A 30 -0.07 3.41 9.11
N THR A 31 -0.83 4.47 8.78
CA THR A 31 -2.20 4.35 8.27
C THR A 31 -2.42 5.13 6.98
N LEU A 32 -3.27 4.60 6.11
CA LEU A 32 -3.79 5.26 4.92
C LEU A 32 -5.23 5.70 5.17
N THR A 33 -5.56 6.90 4.74
CA THR A 33 -6.95 7.33 4.59
C THR A 33 -7.62 6.62 3.41
N PHE A 34 -8.95 6.64 3.36
CA PHE A 34 -9.71 6.10 2.24
C PHE A 34 -9.30 6.65 0.87
N GLU A 35 -8.96 7.94 0.78
CA GLU A 35 -8.51 8.57 -0.47
C GLU A 35 -7.12 8.08 -0.88
N GLU A 36 -6.19 7.99 0.08
CA GLU A 36 -4.86 7.45 -0.16
C GLU A 36 -4.93 5.97 -0.58
N PHE A 37 -5.79 5.18 0.06
CA PHE A 37 -6.04 3.79 -0.29
C PHE A 37 -6.57 3.63 -1.73
N CYS A 38 -7.55 4.46 -2.13
CA CYS A 38 -8.06 4.47 -3.52
C CYS A 38 -6.92 4.75 -4.52
N ARG A 39 -6.06 5.72 -4.22
CA ARG A 39 -4.91 6.08 -5.08
C ARG A 39 -3.88 4.96 -5.16
N VAL A 40 -3.57 4.31 -4.03
CA VAL A 40 -2.60 3.21 -3.95
C VAL A 40 -3.05 2.01 -4.77
N ILE A 41 -4.34 1.67 -4.71
CA ILE A 41 -4.92 0.53 -5.46
C ILE A 41 -5.22 0.89 -6.92
N GLY A 42 -5.30 2.18 -7.25
CA GLY A 42 -5.71 2.65 -8.57
C GLY A 42 -7.18 2.35 -8.89
N LYS A 43 -8.04 2.25 -7.87
CA LYS A 43 -9.48 2.00 -8.02
C LYS A 43 -10.30 3.19 -7.54
N ASP A 44 -11.44 3.39 -8.18
CA ASP A 44 -12.40 4.41 -7.80
C ASP A 44 -13.11 4.08 -6.47
N ARG A 45 -13.68 5.10 -5.84
CA ARG A 45 -14.36 4.97 -4.54
C ARG A 45 -15.48 3.93 -4.57
N SER A 46 -16.24 3.82 -5.66
CA SER A 46 -17.35 2.88 -5.78
C SER A 46 -16.85 1.44 -5.77
N SER A 47 -15.79 1.16 -6.52
CA SER A 47 -15.12 -0.14 -6.51
C SER A 47 -14.58 -0.52 -5.12
N ILE A 48 -13.95 0.41 -4.41
CA ILE A 48 -13.48 0.16 -3.04
C ILE A 48 -14.65 -0.10 -2.07
N HIS A 49 -15.75 0.66 -2.17
CA HIS A 49 -16.94 0.42 -1.35
C HIS A 49 -17.55 -0.97 -1.60
N LYS A 50 -17.52 -1.46 -2.85
CA LYS A 50 -17.94 -2.84 -3.17
C LYS A 50 -17.02 -3.87 -2.53
N LEU A 51 -15.70 -3.68 -2.58
CA LEU A 51 -14.73 -4.57 -1.94
C LEU A 51 -14.96 -4.65 -0.42
N LEU A 52 -15.20 -3.50 0.22
CA LEU A 52 -15.52 -3.42 1.65
C LEU A 52 -16.85 -4.11 1.97
N LYS A 53 -17.90 -3.83 1.21
CA LYS A 53 -19.24 -4.40 1.42
C LYS A 53 -19.24 -5.93 1.27
N ASN A 54 -18.48 -6.44 0.31
CA ASN A 54 -18.38 -7.86 0.01
C ASN A 54 -17.32 -8.59 0.85
N LYS A 55 -16.65 -7.90 1.78
CA LYS A 55 -15.56 -8.45 2.62
C LYS A 55 -14.46 -9.13 1.80
N LEU A 56 -14.13 -8.55 0.64
CA LEU A 56 -13.09 -9.08 -0.26
C LEU A 56 -11.68 -8.60 0.12
N LEU A 57 -11.57 -7.72 1.12
CA LEU A 57 -10.30 -7.31 1.68
C LEU A 57 -9.89 -8.28 2.81
N PRO A 58 -8.60 -8.64 2.91
CA PRO A 58 -8.07 -9.39 4.04
C PRO A 58 -8.48 -8.82 5.40
N GLU A 59 -8.76 -9.71 6.35
CA GLU A 59 -9.10 -9.33 7.71
C GLU A 59 -7.94 -8.58 8.38
N GLY A 60 -8.25 -7.51 9.10
CA GLY A 60 -7.27 -6.70 9.80
C GLY A 60 -6.55 -5.64 8.97
N ILE A 61 -6.81 -5.51 7.65
CA ILE A 61 -6.39 -4.34 6.85
C ILE A 61 -7.09 -3.06 7.29
N ILE A 62 -8.33 -3.18 7.78
CA ILE A 62 -9.13 -2.07 8.26
C ILE A 62 -8.85 -1.91 9.75
N LEU A 63 -8.27 -0.77 10.14
CA LEU A 63 -7.90 -0.50 11.53
C LEU A 63 -9.02 0.14 12.34
N GLY A 64 -9.99 0.77 11.68
CA GLY A 64 -11.13 1.38 12.35
C GLY A 64 -12.02 2.22 11.44
N GLY A 65 -13.17 2.61 11.99
CA GLY A 65 -14.15 3.49 11.33
C GLY A 65 -15.15 2.79 10.40
N TYR A 66 -14.97 1.49 10.11
CA TYR A 66 -15.94 0.71 9.32
C TYR A 66 -16.99 -0.02 10.18
N GLU A 67 -16.68 -0.30 11.46
CA GLU A 67 -17.54 -1.10 12.34
C GLU A 67 -18.80 -0.36 12.81
N ASN A 68 -18.71 0.98 12.97
CA ASN A 68 -19.83 1.80 13.40
C ASN A 68 -20.36 2.65 12.23
N ARG A 69 -21.29 2.09 11.43
CA ARG A 69 -22.03 2.83 10.38
C ARG A 69 -22.67 4.15 10.87
N LYS A 70 -22.84 4.32 12.19
CA LYS A 70 -23.43 5.50 12.84
C LYS A 70 -22.44 6.61 13.18
N GLN A 71 -21.13 6.36 13.21
CA GLN A 71 -20.13 7.40 13.41
C GLN A 71 -19.47 7.75 12.08
N LYS A 72 -19.38 9.04 11.75
CA LYS A 72 -18.65 9.57 10.58
C LYS A 72 -17.12 9.43 10.74
N THR A 73 -16.65 8.35 11.35
CA THR A 73 -15.22 8.11 11.56
C THR A 73 -14.64 7.69 10.22
N LYS A 74 -13.65 8.46 9.74
CA LYS A 74 -12.98 8.17 8.47
C LYS A 74 -12.38 6.77 8.54
N VAL A 75 -12.66 5.94 7.53
CA VAL A 75 -12.07 4.60 7.44
C VAL A 75 -10.56 4.74 7.27
N LEU A 76 -9.82 4.03 8.12
CA LEU A 76 -8.37 3.97 8.08
C LEU A 76 -7.91 2.56 7.76
N PHE A 77 -6.85 2.48 6.97
CA PHE A 77 -6.25 1.23 6.52
C PHE A 77 -4.84 1.13 7.05
N ASP A 78 -4.42 -0.08 7.42
CA ASP A 78 -3.04 -0.36 7.81
C ASP A 78 -2.14 -0.36 6.56
N THR A 79 -1.17 0.55 6.51
CA THR A 79 -0.30 0.68 5.34
C THR A 79 0.51 -0.58 5.06
N GLU A 80 1.01 -1.23 6.11
CA GLU A 80 1.86 -2.43 5.98
C GLU A 80 1.06 -3.58 5.38
N LYS A 81 -0.12 -3.85 5.94
CA LYS A 81 -0.99 -4.93 5.45
C LYS A 81 -1.54 -4.68 4.06
N VAL A 82 -1.78 -3.42 3.70
CA VAL A 82 -2.20 -3.07 2.33
C VAL A 82 -1.09 -3.35 1.32
N LEU A 83 0.16 -3.01 1.65
CA LEU A 83 1.30 -3.29 0.79
C LEU A 83 1.59 -4.79 0.68
N GLU A 84 1.48 -5.52 1.79
CA GLU A 84 1.62 -6.98 1.80
C GLU A 84 0.55 -7.64 0.91
N TRP A 85 -0.71 -7.23 1.06
CA TRP A 85 -1.79 -7.75 0.22
C TRP A 85 -1.57 -7.47 -1.27
N LEU A 86 -1.13 -6.26 -1.63
CA LEU A 86 -0.80 -5.92 -3.02
C LEU A 86 0.36 -6.77 -3.57
N ARG A 87 1.38 -7.02 -2.76
CA ARG A 87 2.49 -7.90 -3.14
C ARG A 87 1.99 -9.31 -3.43
N ASN A 88 1.15 -9.86 -2.57
CA ASN A 88 0.57 -11.19 -2.75
C ASN A 88 -0.31 -11.28 -4.01
N GLN A 89 -1.06 -10.22 -4.33
CA GLN A 89 -1.85 -10.14 -5.57
C GLN A 89 -0.94 -10.14 -6.82
N MET A 90 0.15 -9.38 -6.80
CA MET A 90 1.11 -9.34 -7.91
C MET A 90 1.84 -10.68 -8.09
N GLU A 91 2.21 -11.35 -7.00
CA GLU A 91 2.83 -12.68 -7.05
C GLU A 91 1.87 -13.75 -7.59
N ALA A 92 0.57 -13.62 -7.31
CA ALA A 92 -0.47 -14.49 -7.85
C ALA A 92 -0.76 -14.23 -9.35
N GLU A 93 -0.73 -12.97 -9.79
CA GLU A 93 -0.94 -12.59 -11.20
C GLU A 93 0.29 -12.84 -12.08
N PHE A 94 1.51 -12.85 -11.50
CA PHE A 94 2.77 -13.07 -12.21
C PHE A 94 3.65 -14.11 -11.48
N PRO A 95 3.33 -15.42 -11.56
CA PRO A 95 4.01 -16.48 -10.80
C PRO A 95 5.45 -16.80 -11.24
N SER A 96 6.16 -15.88 -11.91
CA SER A 96 7.48 -16.14 -12.47
C SER A 96 8.43 -14.94 -12.37
N LYS A 97 9.18 -14.91 -11.26
CA LYS A 97 10.66 -15.03 -11.25
C LYS A 97 11.11 -14.93 -9.80
N ARG A 98 11.22 -16.08 -9.11
CA ARG A 98 12.22 -16.21 -8.05
C ARG A 98 13.58 -16.00 -8.72
N ILE A 99 14.06 -14.77 -8.75
CA ILE A 99 15.49 -14.53 -8.85
C ILE A 99 15.98 -14.84 -7.44
N SER A 100 16.42 -16.09 -7.25
CA SER A 100 17.32 -16.45 -6.17
C SER A 100 18.53 -15.54 -6.27
N ILE A 101 18.66 -14.62 -5.32
CA ILE A 101 19.89 -13.89 -5.00
C ILE A 101 20.40 -14.47 -3.69
#